data_AF-A0A6P3YUK5-F1
#
_entry.id   AF-A0A6P3YUK5-F1
#
_cell.length_a   1.000
_cell.length_b   1.000
_cell.length_c   1.000
_cell.angle_alpha   90.00
_cell.angle_beta   90.00
_cell.angle_gamma   90.00
#
_symmetry.space_group_name_H-M   'P 1'
#
loop_
_entity.id
_entity.type
_entity.pdbx_description
1 polymer ?
#
loop_
_entity_poly.entity_id
_entity_poly.type
_entity_poly.pdbx_seq_one_letter_code
_entity_poly.pdbx_strand_id
1 'polypeptide(L)'
;FVILLQLDIRGDPYGLLAAHPLAPLVSLHHLDQFEPIFPNQTQMDSFKSLMKAYRVDPSRILQQCFCYDRKRKWSISISWGYTLQIYASMVPVLELQRPFQTFKTWRSWSNGPFTFNTRPMSSNPCQRPVIYFLDRVEETSTKSGSLSIYRRFVAKDGKQCNREDYGRVMTVQRIIVSSIKMDPANWKKAPHRKCCEIMDRGSIKNGDMRIRIRNCRAKETITV
;
A
#
# COMPACT_ATOMS: atom_id res chain seq x y z
N PHE A 1 8.16 -21.11 8.35
CA PHE A 1 8.86 -19.89 8.81
C PHE A 1 7.85 -18.75 8.90
N VAL A 2 7.41 -18.41 10.11
CA VAL A 2 6.68 -17.16 10.37
C VAL A 2 7.75 -16.09 10.53
N ILE A 3 7.88 -15.17 9.59
CA ILE A 3 8.72 -13.99 9.80
C ILE A 3 7.98 -13.12 10.82
N LEU A 4 8.40 -13.18 12.08
CA LEU A 4 8.00 -12.25 13.11
C LEU A 4 8.66 -10.91 12.78
N LEU A 5 7.94 -9.99 12.16
CA LEU A 5 8.43 -8.63 11.95
C LEU A 5 8.19 -7.84 13.24
N GLN A 6 9.13 -7.89 14.18
CA GLN A 6 9.25 -6.83 15.19
C GLN A 6 9.80 -5.59 14.48
N LEU A 7 9.02 -4.51 14.50
CA LEU A 7 9.33 -3.28 13.79
C LEU A 7 10.27 -2.38 14.60
N ASP A 8 11.56 -2.72 14.63
CA ASP A 8 12.59 -1.92 15.29
C ASP A 8 13.16 -0.84 14.36
N ILE A 9 12.34 0.17 14.06
CA ILE A 9 12.70 1.32 13.22
C ILE A 9 12.33 2.65 13.90
N ARG A 10 12.82 3.78 13.37
CA ARG A 10 12.43 5.15 13.80
C ARG A 10 12.08 6.01 12.60
N GLY A 11 11.37 7.11 12.85
CA GLY A 11 11.01 8.09 11.81
C GLY A 11 9.75 7.69 11.06
N ASP A 12 9.72 7.91 9.75
CA ASP A 12 8.54 7.65 8.91
C ASP A 12 8.41 6.14 8.54
N PRO A 13 7.41 5.41 9.08
CA PRO A 13 7.22 4.00 8.79
C PRO A 13 6.61 3.73 7.40
N TYR A 14 6.28 4.77 6.61
CA TYR A 14 5.55 4.67 5.34
C TYR A 14 6.07 3.58 4.42
N GLY A 15 7.36 3.60 4.08
CA GLY A 15 7.92 2.69 3.10
C GLY A 15 7.81 1.22 3.51
N LEU A 16 7.93 0.94 4.81
CA LEU A 16 7.84 -0.40 5.37
C LEU A 16 6.39 -0.91 5.42
N LEU A 17 5.44 -0.07 5.84
CA LEU A 17 4.02 -0.43 5.88
C LEU A 17 3.39 -0.50 4.48
N ALA A 18 3.87 0.32 3.54
CA ALA A 18 3.43 0.31 2.14
C ALA A 18 3.89 -0.94 1.37
N ALA A 19 5.07 -1.47 1.72
CA ALA A 19 5.65 -2.67 1.12
C ALA A 19 5.63 -3.88 2.08
N HIS A 20 4.71 -3.88 3.06
CA HIS A 20 4.68 -4.94 4.05
C HIS A 20 4.44 -6.30 3.38
N PRO A 21 5.34 -7.29 3.58
CA PRO A 21 5.24 -8.58 2.93
C PRO A 21 4.01 -9.38 3.39
N LEU A 22 3.82 -10.55 2.79
CA LEU A 22 2.76 -11.49 3.17
C LEU A 22 3.07 -12.22 4.47
N ALA A 23 3.17 -11.46 5.55
CA ALA A 23 3.36 -11.94 6.91
C ALA A 23 2.32 -11.29 7.80
N PRO A 24 1.91 -11.95 8.91
CA PRO A 24 1.12 -11.28 9.93
C PRO A 24 1.90 -10.09 10.48
N LEU A 25 1.22 -8.96 10.62
CA LEU A 25 1.75 -7.83 11.39
C LEU A 25 1.66 -8.20 12.87
N VAL A 26 2.78 -8.61 13.47
CA VAL A 26 2.76 -9.16 14.84
C VAL A 26 2.83 -8.06 15.90
N SER A 27 3.69 -7.06 15.72
CA SER A 27 3.83 -5.96 16.68
C SER A 27 4.25 -4.66 16.00
N LEU A 28 3.49 -3.61 16.28
CA LEU A 28 3.90 -2.21 16.16
C LEU A 28 4.12 -1.72 17.60
N HIS A 29 5.33 -1.91 18.13
CA HIS A 29 5.74 -1.38 19.43
C HIS A 29 6.53 -0.07 19.22
N HIS A 30 6.54 0.83 20.21
CA HIS A 30 7.14 2.18 20.14
C HIS A 30 6.44 3.17 19.18
N LEU A 31 5.11 3.21 19.23
CA LEU A 31 4.30 4.14 18.42
C LEU A 31 4.66 5.63 18.62
N ASP A 32 5.21 5.98 19.79
CA ASP A 32 5.69 7.32 20.14
C ASP A 32 6.92 7.75 19.32
N GLN A 33 7.66 6.80 18.73
CA GLN A 33 8.88 7.04 17.96
C GLN A 33 8.64 7.10 16.45
N PHE A 34 7.40 6.92 16.00
CA PHE A 34 7.02 6.98 14.59
C PHE A 34 6.48 8.35 14.22
N GLU A 35 6.77 8.81 13.01
CA GLU A 35 5.94 9.88 12.43
C GLU A 35 4.50 9.37 12.24
N PRO A 36 3.50 10.26 12.21
CA PRO A 36 2.10 9.86 11.98
C PRO A 36 1.96 9.01 10.72
N ILE A 37 1.36 7.81 10.86
CA ILE A 37 1.17 6.85 9.76
C ILE A 37 0.37 7.50 8.61
N PHE A 38 -0.62 8.33 8.94
CA PHE A 38 -1.41 9.07 7.97
C PHE A 38 -1.01 10.55 7.96
N PRO A 39 -0.94 11.19 6.78
CA PRO A 39 -0.61 12.60 6.70
C PRO A 39 -1.71 13.45 7.32
N ASN A 40 -1.34 14.61 7.86
CA ASN A 40 -2.24 15.59 8.48
C ASN A 40 -3.04 15.03 9.68
N GLN A 41 -2.54 13.98 10.34
CA GLN A 41 -3.11 13.43 11.57
C GLN A 41 -2.04 13.42 12.67
N THR A 42 -2.47 13.35 13.94
CA THR A 42 -1.56 13.02 15.04
C THR A 42 -1.14 11.55 14.96
N GLN A 43 -0.10 11.15 15.70
CA GLN A 43 0.28 9.73 15.83
C GLN A 43 -0.91 8.86 16.28
N MET A 44 -1.61 9.30 17.34
CA MET A 44 -2.73 8.56 17.91
C MET A 44 -3.94 8.48 16.97
N ASP A 45 -4.26 9.56 16.26
CA ASP A 45 -5.37 9.54 15.30
C ASP A 45 -5.03 8.71 14.07
N SER A 46 -3.79 8.74 13.62
CA SER A 46 -3.29 7.85 12.56
C SER A 46 -3.43 6.39 12.94
N PHE A 47 -3.09 6.04 14.19
CA PHE A 47 -3.26 4.68 14.69
C PHE A 47 -4.74 4.28 14.77
N LYS A 48 -5.61 5.15 15.29
CA LYS A 48 -7.07 4.91 15.29
C LYS A 48 -7.61 4.70 13.87
N SER A 49 -7.12 5.46 12.88
CA SER A 49 -7.49 5.31 11.47
C SER A 49 -7.08 3.93 10.92
N LEU A 50 -5.85 3.48 11.20
CA LEU A 50 -5.40 2.13 10.83
C LEU A 50 -6.25 1.04 11.51
N MET A 51 -6.58 1.23 12.79
CA MET A 51 -7.41 0.31 13.56
C MET A 51 -8.84 0.19 13.04
N LYS A 52 -9.39 1.24 12.40
CA LYS A 52 -10.70 1.13 11.71
C LYS A 52 -10.63 0.11 10.57
N ALA A 53 -9.57 0.12 9.76
CA ALA A 53 -9.39 -0.87 8.70
C ALA A 53 -9.12 -2.27 9.25
N TYR A 54 -8.30 -2.36 10.30
CA TYR A 54 -8.03 -3.62 10.99
C TYR A 54 -9.32 -4.31 11.44
N ARG A 55 -10.26 -3.55 12.03
CA ARG A 55 -11.55 -4.12 12.49
C ARG A 55 -12.43 -4.68 11.38
N VAL A 56 -12.26 -4.22 10.14
CA VAL A 56 -13.04 -4.67 8.99
C VAL A 56 -12.49 -5.98 8.41
N ASP A 57 -11.18 -6.07 8.18
CA ASP A 57 -10.54 -7.30 7.69
C ASP A 57 -9.14 -7.47 8.32
N PRO A 58 -9.08 -8.00 9.57
CA PRO A 58 -7.82 -8.14 10.32
C PRO A 58 -6.78 -8.96 9.56
N SER A 59 -7.24 -10.01 8.87
CA SER A 59 -6.39 -10.93 8.11
C SER A 59 -5.70 -10.27 6.92
N ARG A 60 -6.15 -9.09 6.48
CA ARG A 60 -5.67 -8.39 5.28
C ARG A 60 -4.92 -7.10 5.58
N ILE A 61 -4.92 -6.63 6.83
CA ILE A 61 -4.31 -5.35 7.19
C ILE A 61 -2.85 -5.29 6.68
N LEU A 62 -2.52 -4.19 6.00
CA LEU A 62 -1.21 -3.92 5.37
C LEU A 62 -0.73 -4.93 4.32
N GLN A 63 -1.51 -5.97 4.00
CA GLN A 63 -1.10 -6.96 3.02
C GLN A 63 -0.96 -6.32 1.65
N GLN A 64 0.22 -6.50 1.05
CA GLN A 64 0.52 -5.92 -0.25
C GLN A 64 -0.07 -6.74 -1.39
N CYS A 65 -0.74 -6.08 -2.34
CA CYS A 65 -1.15 -6.66 -3.61
C CYS A 65 -0.79 -5.75 -4.79
N PHE A 66 -0.68 -6.35 -5.99
CA PHE A 66 -0.24 -5.66 -7.19
C PHE A 66 -1.16 -5.93 -8.37
N CYS A 67 -1.22 -4.97 -9.29
CA CYS A 67 -1.80 -5.14 -10.61
C CYS A 67 -1.23 -4.12 -11.59
N TYR A 68 -1.40 -4.40 -12.88
CA TYR A 68 -0.84 -3.62 -13.96
C TYR A 68 -1.93 -3.14 -14.91
N ASP A 69 -1.90 -1.86 -15.26
CA ASP A 69 -2.64 -1.32 -16.39
C ASP A 69 -1.74 -1.33 -17.62
N ARG A 70 -1.82 -2.40 -18.42
CA ARG A 70 -0.98 -2.52 -19.63
C ARG A 70 -1.29 -1.45 -20.68
N LYS A 71 -2.53 -0.96 -20.75
CA LYS A 71 -2.93 0.06 -21.72
C LYS A 71 -2.29 1.40 -21.40
N ARG A 72 -2.25 1.77 -20.12
CA ARG A 72 -1.64 3.03 -19.65
C ARG A 72 -0.19 2.89 -19.23
N LYS A 73 0.34 1.67 -19.23
CA LYS A 73 1.67 1.31 -18.71
C LYS A 73 1.84 1.70 -17.23
N TRP A 74 0.82 1.42 -16.42
CA TRP A 74 0.86 1.71 -14.98
C TRP A 74 1.12 0.45 -14.16
N SER A 75 1.78 0.65 -13.03
CA SER A 75 1.88 -0.34 -11.96
C SER A 75 1.13 0.17 -10.75
N ILE A 76 0.32 -0.67 -10.15
CA ILE A 76 -0.46 -0.34 -8.96
C ILE A 76 -0.01 -1.26 -7.82
N SER A 77 0.37 -0.66 -6.70
CA SER A 77 0.66 -1.36 -5.46
C SER A 77 -0.32 -0.90 -4.38
N ILE A 78 -0.92 -1.85 -3.66
CA ILE A 78 -1.91 -1.57 -2.62
C ILE A 78 -1.43 -2.25 -1.34
N SER A 79 -1.23 -1.48 -0.27
CA SER A 79 -1.17 -1.96 1.10
C SER A 79 -2.55 -1.76 1.73
N TRP A 80 -3.33 -2.83 1.79
CA TRP A 80 -4.75 -2.71 2.12
C TRP A 80 -4.96 -2.18 3.55
N GLY A 81 -5.93 -1.28 3.71
CA GLY A 81 -6.16 -0.58 4.98
C GLY A 81 -5.19 0.57 5.27
N TYR A 82 -4.23 0.87 4.38
CA TYR A 82 -3.28 1.96 4.58
C TYR A 82 -3.07 2.85 3.36
N THR A 83 -2.38 2.37 2.32
CA THR A 83 -1.94 3.21 1.18
C THR A 83 -2.04 2.49 -0.15
N LEU A 84 -2.12 3.26 -1.23
CA LEU A 84 -2.06 2.79 -2.61
C LEU A 84 -1.10 3.69 -3.40
N GLN A 85 -0.30 3.08 -4.25
CA GLN A 85 0.68 3.74 -5.11
C GLN A 85 0.38 3.42 -6.58
N ILE A 86 0.29 4.46 -7.43
CA ILE A 86 0.26 4.29 -8.88
C ILE A 86 1.56 4.84 -9.48
N TYR A 87 2.30 3.98 -10.15
CA TYR A 87 3.49 4.32 -10.92
C TYR A 87 3.09 4.58 -12.37
N ALA A 88 3.49 5.71 -12.94
CA ALA A 88 3.32 6.02 -14.37
C ALA A 88 4.30 5.22 -15.26
N SER A 89 4.66 4.00 -14.85
CA SER A 89 5.58 3.10 -15.54
C SER A 89 5.32 1.64 -15.14
N MET A 90 5.88 0.70 -15.90
CA MET A 90 5.84 -0.73 -15.61
C MET A 90 7.00 -1.10 -14.69
N VAL A 91 6.72 -1.27 -13.40
CA VAL A 91 7.69 -1.56 -12.34
C VAL A 91 7.64 -3.06 -12.00
N PRO A 92 8.78 -3.76 -11.99
CA PRO A 92 8.83 -5.17 -11.61
C PRO A 92 8.35 -5.41 -10.18
N VAL A 93 7.70 -6.55 -9.95
CA VAL A 93 7.23 -6.96 -8.61
C VAL A 93 8.35 -6.90 -7.57
N LEU A 94 9.55 -7.40 -7.91
CA LEU A 94 10.70 -7.42 -7.00
C LEU A 94 11.11 -6.02 -6.54
N GLU A 95 10.85 -4.99 -7.34
CA GLU A 95 11.11 -3.61 -6.96
C GLU A 95 9.95 -3.04 -6.14
N LEU A 96 8.70 -3.36 -6.48
CA LEU A 96 7.52 -2.95 -5.71
C LEU A 96 7.48 -3.55 -4.29
N GLN A 97 8.07 -4.73 -4.10
CA GLN A 97 8.24 -5.38 -2.80
C GLN A 97 9.35 -4.75 -1.95
N ARG A 98 10.26 -3.97 -2.55
CA ARG A 98 11.32 -3.30 -1.80
C ARG A 98 10.76 -2.02 -1.18
N PRO A 99 10.74 -1.92 0.17
CA PRO A 99 10.25 -0.73 0.85
C PRO A 99 11.07 0.50 0.48
N PHE A 100 10.39 1.64 0.37
CA PHE A 100 11.10 2.92 0.33
C PHE A 100 11.81 3.15 1.66
N GLN A 101 13.03 3.67 1.59
CA GLN A 101 13.79 4.01 2.79
C GLN A 101 13.33 5.35 3.37
N THR A 102 12.21 5.33 4.10
CA THR A 102 11.65 6.48 4.82
C THR A 102 11.98 6.46 6.31
N PHE A 103 12.48 5.33 6.81
CA PHE A 103 12.77 5.07 8.22
C PHE A 103 14.27 4.91 8.47
N LYS A 104 14.64 4.96 9.75
CA LYS A 104 16.00 4.83 10.27
C LYS A 104 16.12 3.62 11.20
N THR A 105 17.36 3.17 11.43
CA THR A 105 17.65 2.12 12.40
C THR A 105 17.28 2.55 13.82
N TRP A 106 16.77 1.60 14.62
CA TRP A 106 16.33 1.88 15.99
C TRP A 106 17.44 2.39 16.91
N ARG A 107 18.63 1.77 16.88
CA ARG A 107 19.71 2.08 17.83
C ARG A 107 20.54 3.30 17.40
N SER A 108 20.94 3.35 16.14
CA SER A 108 21.94 4.30 15.65
C SER A 108 21.37 5.48 14.85
N TRP A 109 20.05 5.50 14.59
CA TRP A 109 19.41 6.55 13.80
C TRP A 109 20.03 6.72 12.40
N SER A 110 20.66 5.67 11.91
CA SER A 110 21.35 5.65 10.63
C SER A 110 20.42 5.14 9.54
N ASN A 111 20.84 5.35 8.30
CA ASN A 111 20.17 4.89 7.09
C ASN A 111 20.38 3.39 6.81
N GLY A 112 20.80 2.61 7.81
CA GLY A 112 21.12 1.19 7.70
C GLY A 112 22.35 0.80 8.51
N PRO A 113 22.80 -0.46 8.40
CA PRO A 113 22.18 -1.53 7.61
C PRO A 113 20.87 -2.05 8.24
N PHE A 114 19.99 -2.62 7.40
CA PHE A 114 18.78 -3.35 7.80
C PHE A 114 18.91 -4.83 7.44
N THR A 115 18.09 -5.69 8.02
CA THR A 115 18.04 -7.13 7.70
C THR A 115 17.35 -7.43 6.35
N PHE A 116 16.86 -6.39 5.67
CA PHE A 116 16.18 -6.48 4.39
C PHE A 116 16.59 -5.31 3.48
N ASN A 117 16.43 -5.50 2.18
CA ASN A 117 16.78 -4.49 1.19
C ASN A 117 15.73 -3.37 1.13
N THR A 118 16.20 -2.14 1.18
CA THR A 118 15.39 -0.93 0.95
C THR A 118 15.71 -0.34 -0.43
N ARG A 119 14.92 0.62 -0.87
CA ARG A 119 15.24 1.45 -2.04
C ARG A 119 15.03 2.95 -1.74
N PRO A 120 15.85 3.84 -2.31
CA PRO A 120 15.65 5.27 -2.14
C PRO A 120 14.40 5.74 -2.89
N MET A 121 13.74 6.78 -2.37
CA MET A 121 12.74 7.51 -3.15
C MET A 121 13.47 8.46 -4.10
N SER A 122 13.20 8.37 -5.41
CA SER A 122 13.87 9.19 -6.43
C SER A 122 13.73 10.68 -6.12
N SER A 123 14.76 11.49 -6.40
CA SER A 123 14.68 12.95 -6.34
C SER A 123 13.82 13.52 -7.48
N ASN A 124 13.66 12.78 -8.58
CA ASN A 124 12.85 13.16 -9.72
C ASN A 124 11.37 12.85 -9.45
N PRO A 125 10.46 13.85 -9.42
CA PRO A 125 9.04 13.64 -9.16
C PRO A 125 8.38 12.70 -10.18
N CYS A 126 8.83 12.70 -11.43
CA CYS A 126 8.28 11.82 -12.48
C CYS A 126 8.57 10.33 -12.28
N GLN A 127 9.56 9.99 -11.45
CA GLN A 127 9.92 8.61 -11.12
C GLN A 127 9.27 8.14 -9.81
N ARG A 128 8.61 9.04 -9.07
CA ARG A 128 7.88 8.71 -7.85
C ARG A 128 6.50 8.15 -8.21
N PRO A 129 5.93 7.26 -7.37
CA PRO A 129 4.52 6.93 -7.51
C PRO A 129 3.64 8.11 -7.08
N VAL A 130 2.44 8.19 -7.65
CA VAL A 130 1.36 8.98 -7.08
C VAL A 130 0.79 8.19 -5.90
N ILE A 131 0.82 8.80 -4.71
CA ILE A 131 0.46 8.18 -3.44
C ILE A 131 -0.98 8.51 -3.08
N TYR A 132 -1.69 7.53 -2.54
CA TYR A 132 -3.05 7.65 -2.00
C TYR A 132 -3.07 7.05 -0.60
N PHE A 133 -3.80 7.66 0.32
CA PHE A 133 -4.02 7.12 1.66
C PHE A 133 -5.47 6.70 1.85
N LEU A 134 -5.69 5.71 2.71
CA LEU A 134 -7.01 5.30 3.12
C LEU A 134 -7.74 6.50 3.74
N ASP A 135 -8.94 6.76 3.23
CA ASP A 135 -9.83 7.80 3.72
C ASP A 135 -11.03 7.20 4.46
N ARG A 136 -11.64 6.17 3.88
CA ARG A 136 -12.80 5.47 4.45
C ARG A 136 -12.72 3.98 4.18
N VAL A 137 -13.27 3.19 5.10
CA VAL A 137 -13.38 1.74 4.99
C VAL A 137 -14.69 1.30 5.63
N GLU A 138 -15.43 0.47 4.92
CA GLU A 138 -16.75 -0.01 5.31
C GLU A 138 -16.84 -1.49 5.00
N GLU A 139 -17.55 -2.23 5.85
CA GLU A 139 -17.92 -3.61 5.56
C GLU A 139 -19.12 -3.59 4.60
N THR A 140 -19.15 -4.50 3.62
CA THR A 140 -20.30 -4.61 2.70
C THR A 140 -21.57 -4.99 3.48
N SER A 141 -22.75 -4.64 2.96
CA SER A 141 -24.04 -4.97 3.60
C SER A 141 -24.22 -6.45 3.94
N THR A 142 -23.65 -7.34 3.13
CA THR A 142 -23.66 -8.81 3.32
C THR A 142 -22.60 -9.33 4.31
N LYS A 143 -21.80 -8.44 4.91
CA LYS A 143 -20.64 -8.75 5.78
C LYS A 143 -19.61 -9.72 5.19
N SER A 144 -19.65 -9.95 3.88
CA SER A 144 -18.77 -10.88 3.16
C SER A 144 -17.55 -10.23 2.55
N GLY A 145 -17.45 -8.90 2.60
CA GLY A 145 -16.36 -8.13 2.02
C GLY A 145 -16.21 -6.73 2.59
N SER A 146 -15.34 -5.97 1.96
CA SER A 146 -15.02 -4.59 2.31
C SER A 146 -15.04 -3.68 1.08
N LEU A 147 -15.44 -2.43 1.32
CA LEU A 147 -15.30 -1.31 0.40
C LEU A 147 -14.39 -0.28 1.07
N SER A 148 -13.34 0.12 0.38
CA SER A 148 -12.36 1.09 0.89
C SER A 148 -12.13 2.18 -0.13
N ILE A 149 -12.05 3.42 0.34
CA ILE A 149 -11.83 4.61 -0.47
C ILE A 149 -10.47 5.18 -0.11
N TYR A 150 -9.64 5.37 -1.11
CA TYR A 150 -8.33 5.97 -1.00
C TYR A 150 -8.34 7.33 -1.69
N ARG A 151 -7.77 8.35 -1.05
CA ARG A 151 -7.67 9.71 -1.59
C ARG A 151 -6.24 10.06 -1.93
N ARG A 152 -6.05 10.75 -3.06
CA ARG A 152 -4.73 11.18 -3.51
C ARG A 152 -4.09 12.10 -2.46
N PHE A 153 -2.85 11.81 -2.12
CA PHE A 153 -2.02 12.68 -1.30
C PHE A 153 -1.30 13.69 -2.19
N VAL A 154 -1.29 14.94 -1.75
CA VAL A 154 -0.54 16.02 -2.40
C VAL A 154 0.49 16.50 -1.41
N ALA A 155 1.76 16.21 -1.68
CA ALA A 155 2.87 16.66 -0.85
C ALA A 155 3.03 18.19 -0.97
N LYS A 156 3.42 18.82 0.16
CA LYS A 156 3.58 20.29 0.25
C LYS A 156 4.80 20.81 -0.51
N ASP A 157 5.73 19.93 -0.89
CA ASP A 157 7.02 20.27 -1.50
C ASP A 157 6.93 20.73 -2.97
N GLY A 158 5.73 20.77 -3.56
CA GLY A 158 5.41 21.52 -4.78
C GLY A 158 6.11 21.04 -6.06
N LYS A 159 6.95 20.00 -6.00
CA LYS A 159 7.67 19.46 -7.16
C LYS A 159 6.70 18.68 -8.05
N GLN A 160 6.32 19.28 -9.17
CA GLN A 160 5.42 18.67 -10.14
C GLN A 160 6.21 17.98 -11.27
N CYS A 161 5.61 16.91 -11.80
CA CYS A 161 6.07 16.27 -13.03
C CYS A 161 5.20 16.74 -14.20
N ASN A 162 5.83 17.29 -15.24
CA ASN A 162 5.14 17.80 -16.43
C ASN A 162 4.95 16.76 -17.54
N ARG A 163 5.24 15.48 -17.29
CA ARG A 163 5.04 14.44 -18.30
C ARG A 163 3.57 14.06 -18.42
N GLU A 164 3.11 13.87 -19.65
CA GLU A 164 1.72 13.54 -19.95
C GLU A 164 1.25 12.23 -19.30
N ASP A 165 2.11 11.21 -19.28
CA ASP A 165 1.83 9.92 -18.64
C ASP A 165 1.59 10.04 -17.14
N TYR A 166 2.36 10.91 -16.48
CA TYR A 166 2.15 11.27 -15.07
C TYR A 166 0.86 12.08 -14.88
N GLY A 167 0.60 13.05 -15.77
CA GLY A 167 -0.63 13.84 -15.78
C GLY A 167 -1.90 12.97 -15.83
N ARG A 168 -1.90 11.88 -16.59
CA ARG A 168 -3.01 10.91 -16.64
C ARG A 168 -3.23 10.19 -15.31
N VAL A 169 -2.19 9.92 -14.52
CA VAL A 169 -2.36 9.38 -13.15
C VAL A 169 -2.95 10.46 -12.23
N MET A 170 -2.53 11.71 -12.41
CA MET A 170 -3.02 12.87 -11.65
C MET A 170 -4.46 13.26 -11.97
N THR A 171 -5.16 12.62 -12.92
CA THR A 171 -6.62 12.78 -13.05
C THR A 171 -7.38 11.87 -12.08
N VAL A 172 -6.76 10.83 -11.55
CA VAL A 172 -7.35 9.93 -10.55
C VAL A 172 -7.27 10.61 -9.19
N GLN A 173 -8.40 11.04 -8.66
CA GLN A 173 -8.50 11.69 -7.36
C GLN A 173 -8.77 10.70 -6.24
N ARG A 174 -9.62 9.69 -6.53
CA ARG A 174 -9.98 8.65 -5.56
C ARG A 174 -9.94 7.27 -6.19
N ILE A 175 -9.64 6.29 -5.37
CA ILE A 175 -9.63 4.89 -5.76
C ILE A 175 -10.52 4.12 -4.82
N ILE A 176 -11.53 3.46 -5.39
CA ILE A 176 -12.48 2.63 -4.68
C ILE A 176 -12.01 1.19 -4.83
N VAL A 177 -11.63 0.58 -3.72
CA VAL A 177 -11.12 -0.79 -3.65
C VAL A 177 -12.15 -1.68 -2.98
N SER A 178 -12.60 -2.69 -3.70
CA SER A 178 -13.49 -3.75 -3.20
C SER A 178 -12.70 -5.03 -2.93
N SER A 179 -13.09 -5.78 -1.90
CA SER A 179 -12.50 -7.08 -1.61
C SER A 179 -13.50 -8.00 -0.92
N ILE A 180 -13.36 -9.31 -1.15
CA ILE A 180 -13.97 -10.33 -0.28
C ILE A 180 -13.13 -10.40 1.00
N LYS A 181 -13.77 -10.64 2.14
CA LYS A 181 -13.11 -10.75 3.44
C LYS A 181 -12.08 -11.89 3.40
N MET A 182 -10.88 -11.64 3.91
CA MET A 182 -9.84 -12.66 3.90
C MET A 182 -10.08 -13.70 5.01
N ASP A 183 -10.33 -14.94 4.61
CA ASP A 183 -10.45 -16.06 5.54
C ASP A 183 -9.15 -16.20 6.37
N PRO A 184 -9.21 -16.11 7.72
CA PRO A 184 -8.06 -16.30 8.60
C PRO A 184 -7.37 -17.66 8.43
N ALA A 185 -8.08 -18.71 8.00
CA ALA A 185 -7.49 -20.02 7.75
C ALA A 185 -6.46 -20.01 6.62
N ASN A 186 -6.45 -18.98 5.78
CA ASN A 186 -5.42 -18.80 4.76
C ASN A 186 -4.02 -18.64 5.35
N TRP A 187 -3.88 -18.19 6.61
CA TRP A 187 -2.59 -18.13 7.30
C TRP A 187 -1.99 -19.50 7.63
N LYS A 188 -2.82 -20.56 7.64
CA LYS A 188 -2.37 -21.94 7.84
C LYS A 188 -1.87 -22.60 6.54
N LYS A 189 -2.07 -21.93 5.40
CA LYS A 189 -1.64 -22.38 4.06
C LYS A 189 -0.36 -21.66 3.67
N ALA A 190 0.27 -22.10 2.58
CA ALA A 190 1.39 -21.35 2.00
C ALA A 190 0.97 -19.89 1.74
N PRO A 191 1.79 -18.89 2.06
CA PRO A 191 1.45 -17.48 1.82
C PRO A 191 1.19 -17.24 0.33
N HIS A 192 -0.07 -17.04 -0.03
CA HIS A 192 -0.45 -16.72 -1.39
C HIS A 192 -0.80 -15.25 -1.50
N ARG A 193 -0.02 -14.52 -2.29
CA ARG A 193 -0.28 -13.12 -2.59
C ARG A 193 -1.68 -12.96 -3.16
N LYS A 194 -2.38 -11.91 -2.74
CA LYS A 194 -3.57 -11.46 -3.47
C LYS A 194 -3.15 -10.61 -4.66
N CYS A 195 -3.95 -10.62 -5.71
CA CYS A 195 -3.77 -9.77 -6.88
C CYS A 195 -4.90 -8.74 -6.91
N CYS A 196 -4.67 -7.61 -7.59
CA CYS A 196 -5.75 -6.68 -7.88
C CYS A 196 -6.19 -6.75 -9.35
N GLU A 197 -7.37 -6.25 -9.62
CA GLU A 197 -7.95 -6.15 -10.95
C GLU A 197 -8.58 -4.78 -11.12
N ILE A 198 -8.20 -4.10 -12.20
CA ILE A 198 -8.76 -2.81 -12.56
C ILE A 198 -10.13 -3.04 -13.17
N MET A 199 -11.16 -2.49 -12.56
CA MET A 199 -12.56 -2.66 -12.97
C MET A 199 -12.91 -1.70 -14.11
N ASP A 200 -14.06 -1.93 -14.77
CA ASP A 200 -14.62 -1.04 -15.79
C ASP A 200 -13.64 -0.68 -16.92
N ARG A 201 -12.74 -1.63 -17.28
CA ARG A 201 -11.64 -1.42 -18.25
C ARG A 201 -10.76 -0.20 -17.91
N GLY A 202 -10.67 0.12 -16.63
CA GLY A 202 -9.95 1.27 -16.10
C GLY A 202 -10.61 2.60 -16.44
N SER A 203 -11.92 2.65 -16.67
CA SER A 203 -12.65 3.91 -16.79
C SER A 203 -12.45 4.76 -15.54
N ILE A 204 -12.19 6.05 -15.72
CA ILE A 204 -12.10 7.05 -14.65
C ILE A 204 -13.33 7.93 -14.78
N LYS A 205 -14.23 7.87 -13.79
CA LYS A 205 -15.49 8.63 -13.79
C LYS A 205 -15.44 9.64 -12.66
N ASN A 206 -15.56 10.93 -12.96
CA ASN A 206 -15.49 12.01 -11.96
C ASN A 206 -14.23 11.92 -11.06
N GLY A 207 -13.09 11.50 -11.63
CA GLY A 207 -11.85 11.31 -10.88
C GLY A 207 -11.76 9.99 -10.10
N ASP A 208 -12.76 9.12 -10.17
CA ASP A 208 -12.79 7.85 -9.45
C ASP A 208 -12.34 6.69 -10.33
N MET A 209 -11.44 5.86 -9.79
CA MET A 209 -11.03 4.58 -10.37
C MET A 209 -11.47 3.43 -9.46
N ARG A 210 -11.89 2.31 -10.03
CA ARG A 210 -12.33 1.13 -9.28
C ARG A 210 -11.37 -0.03 -9.43
N ILE A 211 -11.03 -0.66 -8.30
CA ILE A 211 -10.15 -1.81 -8.23
C ILE A 211 -10.80 -2.89 -7.36
N ARG A 212 -10.57 -4.15 -7.72
CA ARG A 212 -11.01 -5.31 -6.95
C ARG A 212 -9.81 -6.14 -6.53
N ILE A 213 -9.69 -6.46 -5.25
CA ILE A 213 -8.71 -7.43 -4.76
C ILE A 213 -9.31 -8.83 -4.85
N ARG A 214 -8.54 -9.77 -5.41
CA ARG A 214 -8.93 -11.16 -5.64
C ARG A 214 -7.74 -12.12 -5.49
N ASN A 215 -8.00 -13.41 -5.58
CA ASN A 215 -6.94 -14.39 -5.73
C ASN A 215 -6.20 -14.16 -7.07
N CYS A 216 -4.88 -14.38 -7.06
CA CYS A 216 -4.10 -14.38 -8.29
C CYS A 216 -4.51 -15.55 -9.18
N ARG A 217 -4.52 -15.34 -10.50
CA ARG A 217 -4.67 -16.40 -11.50
C ARG A 217 -3.37 -17.20 -11.58
N ALA A 218 -3.42 -18.41 -12.13
CA ALA A 218 -2.24 -19.28 -12.26
C ALA A 218 -1.03 -18.61 -12.95
N LYS A 219 -1.28 -17.69 -13.90
CA LYS A 219 -0.24 -16.91 -14.60
C LYS A 219 0.26 -15.67 -13.85
N GLU A 220 -0.37 -15.30 -12.74
CA GLU A 220 -0.05 -14.13 -11.91
C GLU A 220 0.62 -14.53 -10.58
N THR A 221 0.59 -15.83 -10.26
CA THR A 221 1.32 -16.42 -9.13
C THR A 221 2.82 -16.37 -9.43
N ILE A 222 3.51 -15.52 -8.69
CA ILE A 222 4.95 -15.66 -8.49
C ILE A 222 5.04 -16.54 -7.24
N THR A 223 5.59 -17.74 -7.37
CA THR A 223 6.00 -18.54 -6.21
C THR A 223 6.94 -17.66 -5.40
N VAL A 224 6.51 -17.31 -4.18
CA VAL A 224 7.34 -16.60 -3.20
C VAL A 224 8.36 -17.56 -2.64
#